data_AF-A0A951KJG9-F1
#
_entry.id   AF-A0A951KJG9-F1
#
_cell.length_a   1.000
_cell.length_b   1.000
_cell.length_c   1.000
_cell.angle_alpha   90.00
_cell.angle_beta   90.00
_cell.angle_gamma   90.00
#
_symmetry.space_group_name_H-M   'P 1'
#
loop_
_entity.id
_entity.type
_entity.pdbx_description
1 polymer ?
#
loop_
_entity_poly.entity_id
_entity_poly.type
_entity_poly.pdbx_seq_one_letter_code
_entity_poly.pdbx_strand_id
1 'polypeptide(L)'
;MRLKTPIVCTVLLSSAVAAAVAQDVPLSPLSPQRLKRLQRDRERQTTRWVNFENRVQSVSNSPQRGFELALFYAVTHDQTRGREAVDWLATHPCDPLQTPAALAWTTDLLSAADRARIPACPPVPEPETPIDSLKAGAFRDPRALYLACEYLIATRPSRRTDLRETAPQFFSQLPVEFLLSLHPDQIEHPDWLTHIAALALVAVDPNLESSQFLQAWAIEDRQMLRDGPGVAYEFLWADPYLPGVGYQNLEPWSYDPSGRLFARANWDANACWISISTRGIEEQNCSPNWRAQPARFGRLNLIPMVRRCEDLPPIDPAQTVVLWRLLPGQSVTYSDGKQRHSEAADAAGLLRLSASARGKVCMSS
;
A
#
# COMPACT_ATOMS: atom_id res chain seq x y z
N MET A 1 69.88 2.12 -5.66
CA MET A 1 68.99 3.23 -5.25
C MET A 1 67.98 3.47 -6.36
N ARG A 2 66.77 2.89 -6.23
CA ARG A 2 65.54 3.18 -7.01
C ARG A 2 64.43 2.36 -6.36
N LEU A 3 63.61 3.02 -5.55
CA LEU A 3 62.36 2.44 -5.05
C LEU A 3 61.43 2.20 -6.24
N LYS A 4 60.88 0.98 -6.36
CA LYS A 4 59.74 0.69 -7.23
C LYS A 4 58.49 0.66 -6.36
N THR A 5 57.61 1.61 -6.62
CA THR A 5 56.25 1.77 -6.10
C THR A 5 55.40 0.55 -6.41
N PRO A 6 54.50 0.09 -5.51
CA PRO A 6 53.51 -0.91 -5.88
C PRO A 6 52.37 -0.25 -6.69
N ILE A 7 51.97 -0.95 -7.75
CA ILE A 7 50.84 -0.63 -8.60
C ILE A 7 49.56 -0.84 -7.78
N VAL A 8 48.82 0.24 -7.55
CA VAL A 8 47.44 0.18 -7.05
C VAL A 8 46.58 -0.39 -8.18
N CYS A 9 46.07 -1.59 -7.97
CA CYS A 9 45.12 -2.24 -8.88
C CYS A 9 43.74 -1.63 -8.63
N THR A 10 43.45 -0.50 -9.27
CA THR A 10 42.10 0.08 -9.33
C THR A 10 41.23 -0.86 -10.17
N VAL A 11 40.35 -1.61 -9.51
CA VAL A 11 39.32 -2.41 -10.18
C VAL A 11 38.35 -1.45 -10.87
N LEU A 12 38.57 -1.24 -12.17
CA LEU A 12 37.57 -0.71 -13.09
C LEU A 12 36.52 -1.80 -13.33
N LEU A 13 35.52 -1.87 -12.45
CA LEU A 13 34.23 -2.49 -12.80
C LEU A 13 33.45 -1.47 -13.64
N SER A 14 33.84 -1.42 -14.92
CA SER A 14 33.13 -0.65 -15.92
C SER A 14 31.99 -1.47 -16.50
N SER A 15 30.78 -0.92 -16.38
CA SER A 15 29.76 -0.86 -17.43
C SER A 15 29.45 -2.15 -18.20
N ALA A 16 28.56 -2.96 -17.64
CA ALA A 16 27.84 -3.98 -18.40
C ALA A 16 26.35 -4.08 -18.01
N VAL A 17 25.69 -2.97 -17.70
CA VAL A 17 24.21 -2.87 -17.72
C VAL A 17 23.79 -1.45 -18.13
N ALA A 18 24.27 -1.01 -19.31
CA ALA A 18 23.77 0.19 -19.98
C ALA A 18 23.15 -0.14 -21.34
N ALA A 19 22.89 -1.42 -21.62
CA ALA A 19 22.43 -1.91 -22.91
C ALA A 19 21.25 -2.90 -22.81
N ALA A 20 20.35 -2.68 -21.85
CA ALA A 20 19.06 -3.39 -21.80
C ALA A 20 17.83 -2.45 -21.86
N VAL A 21 18.03 -1.13 -21.83
CA VAL A 21 16.93 -0.14 -21.88
C VAL A 21 16.38 0.10 -23.29
N ALA A 22 16.63 -0.82 -24.23
CA ALA A 22 16.28 -0.66 -25.63
C ALA A 22 15.46 -1.82 -26.23
N GLN A 23 15.18 -2.93 -25.52
CA GLN A 23 14.42 -4.05 -26.10
C GLN A 23 13.43 -4.80 -25.18
N ASP A 24 13.31 -4.50 -23.88
CA ASP A 24 12.27 -5.09 -23.06
C ASP A 24 11.08 -4.12 -22.92
N VAL A 25 9.89 -4.62 -23.28
CA VAL A 25 8.61 -3.90 -23.23
C VAL A 25 8.50 -3.13 -21.91
N PRO A 26 8.23 -1.80 -21.92
CA PRO A 26 8.14 -1.05 -20.69
C PRO A 26 7.02 -1.66 -19.85
N LEU A 27 7.30 -1.89 -18.57
CA LEU A 27 6.36 -2.41 -17.58
C LEU A 27 5.07 -1.58 -17.64
N SER A 28 4.05 -2.12 -18.29
CA SER A 28 2.78 -1.42 -18.51
C SER A 28 1.78 -1.90 -17.47
N PRO A 29 1.25 -0.99 -16.63
CA PRO A 29 0.12 -1.33 -15.77
C PRO A 29 -1.18 -1.51 -16.56
N LEU A 30 -1.20 -1.43 -17.89
CA LEU A 30 -2.40 -1.62 -18.70
C LEU A 30 -2.39 -2.99 -19.39
N SER A 31 -2.97 -3.99 -18.73
CA SER A 31 -3.17 -5.31 -19.35
C SER A 31 -4.25 -5.26 -20.44
N PRO A 32 -4.28 -6.21 -21.39
CA PRO A 32 -5.35 -6.27 -22.41
C PRO A 32 -6.75 -6.36 -21.81
N GLN A 33 -6.90 -7.06 -20.68
CA GLN A 33 -8.17 -7.15 -19.95
C GLN A 33 -8.58 -5.79 -19.36
N ARG A 34 -7.63 -5.08 -18.74
CA ARG A 34 -7.87 -3.74 -18.18
C ARG A 34 -8.21 -2.75 -19.28
N LEU A 35 -7.48 -2.73 -20.39
CA LEU A 35 -7.79 -1.88 -21.54
C LEU A 35 -9.21 -2.12 -22.07
N LYS A 36 -9.61 -3.40 -22.24
CA LYS A 36 -10.97 -3.74 -22.67
C LYS A 36 -12.05 -3.25 -21.71
N ARG A 37 -11.78 -3.28 -20.39
CA ARG A 37 -12.66 -2.69 -19.38
C ARG A 37 -12.80 -1.17 -19.58
N LEU A 38 -11.68 -0.46 -19.70
CA LEU A 38 -11.68 1.00 -19.90
C LEU A 38 -12.41 1.42 -21.18
N GLN A 39 -12.23 0.67 -22.28
CA GLN A 39 -12.95 0.89 -23.53
C GLN A 39 -14.45 0.72 -23.36
N ARG A 40 -14.90 -0.29 -22.60
CA ARG A 40 -16.32 -0.47 -22.25
C ARG A 40 -16.85 0.66 -21.39
N ASP A 41 -16.06 1.15 -20.44
CA ASP A 41 -16.45 2.26 -19.57
C ASP A 41 -16.64 3.55 -20.39
N ARG A 42 -15.81 3.76 -21.43
CA ARG A 42 -16.02 4.79 -22.45
C ARG A 42 -17.30 4.57 -23.25
N GLU A 43 -17.50 3.39 -23.83
CA GLU A 43 -18.70 3.07 -24.62
C GLU A 43 -20.00 3.30 -23.83
N ARG A 44 -19.96 3.01 -22.52
CA ARG A 44 -21.08 3.19 -21.59
C ARG A 44 -21.20 4.59 -21.01
N GLN A 45 -20.23 5.48 -21.27
CA GLN A 45 -20.19 6.83 -20.70
C GLN A 45 -20.31 6.81 -19.16
N THR A 46 -19.55 5.93 -18.50
CA THR A 46 -19.56 5.88 -17.04
C THR A 46 -19.08 7.20 -16.44
N THR A 47 -19.50 7.51 -15.21
CA THR A 47 -19.06 8.72 -14.50
C THR A 47 -17.53 8.87 -14.48
N ARG A 48 -16.80 7.77 -14.26
CA ARG A 48 -15.33 7.78 -14.25
C ARG A 48 -14.73 8.11 -15.62
N TRP A 49 -15.31 7.58 -16.70
CA TRP A 49 -14.92 7.98 -18.05
C TRP A 49 -15.18 9.47 -18.27
N VAL A 50 -16.38 9.96 -17.95
CA VAL A 50 -16.75 11.36 -18.17
C VAL A 50 -15.85 12.31 -17.36
N ASN A 51 -15.54 11.99 -16.11
CA ASN A 51 -14.60 12.77 -15.29
C ASN A 51 -13.21 12.82 -15.94
N PHE A 52 -12.70 11.67 -16.39
CA PHE A 52 -11.41 11.56 -17.05
C PHE A 52 -11.35 12.31 -18.39
N GLU A 53 -12.36 12.13 -19.24
CA GLU A 53 -12.48 12.82 -20.53
C GLU A 53 -12.55 14.35 -20.33
N ASN A 54 -13.39 14.82 -19.39
CA ASN A 54 -13.47 16.23 -19.05
C ASN A 54 -12.11 16.78 -18.59
N ARG A 55 -11.36 16.03 -17.78
CA ARG A 55 -10.02 16.43 -17.34
C ARG A 55 -9.05 16.56 -18.50
N VAL A 56 -9.03 15.59 -19.41
CA VAL A 56 -8.18 15.63 -20.62
C VAL A 56 -8.53 16.83 -21.50
N GLN A 57 -9.81 17.19 -21.60
CA GLN A 57 -10.26 18.30 -22.44
C GLN A 57 -10.02 19.68 -21.81
N SER A 58 -10.18 19.81 -20.49
CA SER A 58 -10.23 21.11 -19.81
C SER A 58 -8.94 21.53 -19.10
N VAL A 59 -8.04 20.59 -18.77
CA VAL A 59 -6.84 20.88 -17.95
C VAL A 59 -5.55 20.64 -18.75
N SER A 60 -5.11 21.65 -19.50
CA SER A 60 -3.91 21.56 -20.35
C SER A 60 -2.58 21.63 -19.59
N ASN A 61 -2.56 22.27 -18.41
CA ASN A 61 -1.37 22.46 -17.57
C ASN A 61 -1.26 21.46 -16.41
N SER A 62 -1.87 20.28 -16.54
CA SER A 62 -1.81 19.24 -15.51
C SER A 62 -0.36 18.76 -15.28
N PRO A 63 0.09 18.57 -14.02
CA PRO A 63 1.36 17.92 -13.75
C PRO A 63 1.37 16.45 -14.16
N GLN A 64 0.19 15.89 -14.46
CA GLN A 64 -0.01 14.50 -14.89
C GLN A 64 -0.31 14.41 -16.40
N ARG A 65 -0.08 15.48 -17.16
CA ARG A 65 -0.63 15.65 -18.52
C ARG A 65 -0.16 14.57 -19.50
N GLY A 66 1.13 14.21 -19.48
CA GLY A 66 1.66 13.17 -20.36
C GLY A 66 0.99 11.81 -20.13
N PHE A 67 0.80 11.44 -18.86
CA PHE A 67 0.10 10.20 -18.48
C PHE A 67 -1.38 10.23 -18.87
N GLU A 68 -2.08 11.34 -18.59
CA GLU A 68 -3.48 11.55 -18.94
C GLU A 68 -3.71 11.38 -20.45
N LEU A 69 -2.92 12.06 -21.27
CA LEU A 69 -3.00 12.00 -22.72
C LEU A 69 -2.68 10.60 -23.27
N ALA A 70 -1.65 9.95 -22.74
CA ALA A 70 -1.27 8.61 -23.15
C ALA A 70 -2.35 7.57 -22.81
N LEU A 71 -2.96 7.65 -21.62
CA LEU A 71 -4.08 6.78 -21.25
C LEU A 71 -5.30 7.03 -22.13
N PHE A 72 -5.60 8.31 -22.40
CA PHE A 72 -6.70 8.67 -23.29
C PHE A 72 -6.48 8.11 -24.70
N TYR A 73 -5.26 8.23 -25.23
CA TYR A 73 -4.86 7.62 -26.49
C TYR A 73 -5.05 6.11 -26.48
N ALA A 74 -4.57 5.41 -25.44
CA ALA A 74 -4.70 3.95 -25.34
C ALA A 74 -6.16 3.48 -25.43
N VAL A 75 -7.10 4.24 -24.84
CA VAL A 75 -8.52 3.90 -24.82
C VAL A 75 -9.27 4.35 -26.07
N THR A 76 -8.86 5.45 -26.69
CA THR A 76 -9.60 6.09 -27.79
C THR A 76 -9.01 5.92 -29.18
N HIS A 77 -7.70 5.65 -29.26
CA HIS A 77 -6.86 5.77 -30.45
C HIS A 77 -6.87 7.18 -31.09
N ASP A 78 -7.14 8.23 -30.30
CA ASP A 78 -7.02 9.63 -30.75
C ASP A 78 -5.54 10.00 -30.99
N GLN A 79 -5.14 9.94 -32.26
CA GLN A 79 -3.78 10.22 -32.72
C GLN A 79 -3.27 11.60 -32.29
N THR A 80 -4.16 12.59 -32.19
CA THR A 80 -3.78 13.96 -31.79
C THR A 80 -3.33 13.96 -30.34
N ARG A 81 -4.13 13.35 -29.45
CA ARG A 81 -3.80 13.25 -28.03
C ARG A 81 -2.59 12.37 -27.77
N GLY A 82 -2.43 11.29 -28.54
CA GLY A 82 -1.24 10.45 -28.49
C GLY A 82 0.03 11.22 -28.86
N ARG A 83 -0.01 12.06 -29.89
CA ARG A 83 1.12 12.93 -30.28
C ARG A 83 1.42 14.00 -29.23
N GLU A 84 0.40 14.64 -28.68
CA GLU A 84 0.57 15.59 -27.56
C GLU A 84 1.25 14.91 -26.36
N ALA A 85 0.94 13.64 -26.07
CA ALA A 85 1.60 12.88 -25.01
C ALA A 85 3.10 12.69 -25.30
N VAL A 86 3.44 12.30 -26.53
CA VAL A 86 4.85 12.12 -26.97
C VAL A 86 5.63 13.43 -26.85
N ASP A 87 5.06 14.55 -27.29
CA ASP A 87 5.69 15.86 -27.19
C ASP A 87 5.87 16.29 -25.73
N TRP A 88 4.89 15.98 -24.87
CA TRP A 88 4.99 16.24 -23.43
C TRP A 88 6.16 15.46 -22.82
N LEU A 89 6.28 14.16 -23.11
CA LEU A 89 7.37 13.30 -22.62
C LEU A 89 8.75 13.78 -23.08
N ALA A 90 8.85 14.37 -24.27
CA ALA A 90 10.10 14.91 -24.81
C ALA A 90 10.51 16.26 -24.21
N THR A 91 9.63 16.93 -23.47
CA THR A 91 9.86 18.30 -22.96
C THR A 91 9.88 18.39 -21.44
N HIS A 92 9.46 17.34 -20.74
CA HIS A 92 9.38 17.31 -19.29
C HIS A 92 10.40 16.34 -18.69
N PRO A 93 10.90 16.62 -17.46
CA PRO A 93 11.71 15.65 -16.73
C PRO A 93 10.97 14.32 -16.60
N CYS A 94 11.70 13.20 -16.66
CA CYS A 94 11.07 11.91 -16.40
C CYS A 94 10.51 11.86 -14.98
N ASP A 95 9.23 11.49 -14.86
CA ASP A 95 8.59 11.10 -13.62
C ASP A 95 8.48 9.57 -13.60
N PRO A 96 9.15 8.88 -12.65
CA PRO A 96 9.10 7.43 -12.54
C PRO A 96 7.69 6.82 -12.40
N LEU A 97 6.68 7.59 -11.96
CA LEU A 97 5.29 7.15 -11.85
C LEU A 97 4.52 7.22 -13.17
N GLN A 98 4.94 8.10 -14.09
CA GLN A 98 4.14 8.47 -15.26
C GLN A 98 4.79 8.06 -16.56
N THR A 99 6.08 8.38 -16.70
CA THR A 99 6.82 8.29 -17.94
C THR A 99 6.88 6.85 -18.47
N PRO A 100 7.18 5.81 -17.66
CA PRO A 100 7.21 4.44 -18.17
C PRO A 100 5.89 3.97 -18.77
N ALA A 101 4.77 4.22 -18.06
CA ALA A 101 3.44 3.86 -18.53
C ALA A 101 3.05 4.64 -19.79
N ALA A 102 3.29 5.95 -19.82
CA ALA A 102 2.97 6.79 -20.97
C ALA A 102 3.76 6.39 -22.23
N LEU A 103 5.04 6.01 -22.08
CA LEU A 103 5.87 5.48 -23.16
C LEU A 103 5.34 4.13 -23.67
N ALA A 104 4.97 3.22 -22.76
CA ALA A 104 4.40 1.93 -23.14
C ALA A 104 3.15 2.08 -24.01
N TRP A 105 2.28 3.04 -23.66
CA TRP A 105 0.99 3.23 -24.32
C TRP A 105 1.06 4.01 -25.63
N THR A 106 2.16 4.72 -25.88
CA THR A 106 2.37 5.53 -27.10
C THR A 106 3.47 4.95 -27.99
N THR A 107 3.90 3.71 -27.74
CA THR A 107 5.05 3.09 -28.40
C THR A 107 4.93 3.05 -29.92
N ASP A 108 3.71 2.89 -30.44
CA ASP A 108 3.37 2.88 -31.86
C ASP A 108 3.44 4.27 -32.53
N LEU A 109 3.42 5.36 -31.75
CA LEU A 109 3.57 6.73 -32.23
C LEU A 109 5.02 7.23 -32.22
N LEU A 110 5.88 6.60 -31.39
CA LEU A 110 7.26 7.03 -31.17
C LEU A 110 8.15 6.77 -32.39
N SER A 111 8.65 7.83 -33.02
CA SER A 111 9.75 7.75 -33.99
C SER A 111 11.11 7.59 -33.30
N ALA A 112 12.15 7.23 -34.07
CA ALA A 112 13.52 7.18 -33.54
C ALA A 112 14.00 8.56 -33.01
N ALA A 113 13.56 9.65 -33.66
CA ALA A 113 13.88 11.00 -33.23
C ALA A 113 13.18 11.37 -31.91
N ASP A 114 11.94 10.93 -31.71
CA ASP A 114 11.20 11.16 -30.46
C ASP A 114 11.89 10.46 -29.29
N ARG A 115 12.27 9.19 -29.48
CA ARG A 115 12.98 8.40 -28.46
C ARG A 115 14.30 9.04 -28.03
N ALA A 116 15.01 9.68 -28.96
CA ALA A 116 16.27 10.36 -28.65
C ALA A 116 16.08 11.67 -27.86
N ARG A 117 14.89 12.28 -27.92
CA ARG A 117 14.56 13.52 -27.20
C ARG A 117 14.02 13.27 -25.79
N ILE A 118 13.39 12.11 -25.56
CA ILE A 118 12.83 11.75 -24.26
C ILE A 118 13.98 11.53 -23.26
N PRO A 119 14.00 12.24 -22.12
CA PRO A 119 15.05 12.07 -21.13
C PRO A 119 15.01 10.66 -20.54
N ALA A 120 16.19 10.08 -20.33
CA ALA A 120 16.30 8.81 -19.63
C ALA A 120 15.69 8.93 -18.22
N CYS A 121 14.85 7.97 -17.87
CA CYS A 121 14.35 7.86 -16.51
C CYS A 121 15.47 7.37 -15.59
N PRO A 122 15.64 7.98 -14.40
CA PRO A 122 16.50 7.38 -13.40
C PRO A 122 15.98 5.96 -13.12
N PRO A 123 16.87 4.96 -13.04
CA PRO A 123 16.44 3.59 -12.75
C PRO A 123 15.63 3.60 -11.46
N VAL A 124 14.42 3.04 -11.51
CA VAL A 124 13.69 2.72 -10.29
C VAL A 124 14.57 1.68 -9.57
N PRO A 125 14.98 1.93 -8.31
CA PRO A 125 15.90 1.04 -7.62
C PRO A 125 15.41 -0.40 -7.71
N GLU A 126 16.29 -1.32 -8.14
CA GLU A 126 15.87 -2.68 -8.41
C GLU A 126 15.25 -3.32 -7.15
N PRO A 127 14.06 -3.90 -7.27
CA PRO A 127 13.18 -4.15 -6.16
C PRO A 127 13.34 -5.56 -5.57
N GLU A 128 14.55 -5.94 -5.21
CA GLU A 128 14.66 -6.99 -4.18
C GLU A 128 14.09 -6.51 -2.83
N THR A 129 13.76 -5.21 -2.70
CA THR A 129 13.36 -4.55 -1.46
C THR A 129 11.90 -4.09 -1.29
N PRO A 130 10.98 -3.93 -2.28
CA PRO A 130 9.63 -3.43 -2.01
C PRO A 130 8.83 -4.34 -1.13
N ILE A 131 8.94 -5.66 -1.29
CA ILE A 131 8.24 -6.60 -0.41
C ILE A 131 8.75 -6.43 1.02
N ASP A 132 10.07 -6.36 1.22
CA ASP A 132 10.65 -6.14 2.55
C ASP A 132 10.37 -4.74 3.11
N SER A 133 10.31 -3.73 2.25
CA SER A 133 9.96 -2.35 2.60
C SER A 133 8.49 -2.27 3.04
N LEU A 134 7.58 -2.90 2.29
CA LEU A 134 6.18 -3.03 2.67
C LEU A 134 6.06 -3.80 3.99
N LYS A 135 6.75 -4.93 4.15
CA LYS A 135 6.81 -5.67 5.44
C LYS A 135 7.37 -4.84 6.58
N ALA A 136 8.25 -3.87 6.29
CA ALA A 136 8.80 -2.92 7.26
C ALA A 136 7.87 -1.71 7.52
N GLY A 137 6.67 -1.68 6.93
CA GLY A 137 5.65 -0.66 7.15
C GLY A 137 5.58 0.43 6.09
N ALA A 138 6.30 0.32 4.97
CA ALA A 138 6.25 1.31 3.89
C ALA A 138 4.89 1.37 3.17
N PHE A 139 3.99 0.41 3.40
CA PHE A 139 2.62 0.47 2.88
C PHE A 139 1.83 1.68 3.40
N ARG A 140 2.27 2.30 4.51
CA ARG A 140 1.68 3.54 5.05
C ARG A 140 2.06 4.78 4.26
N ASP A 141 3.11 4.72 3.43
CA ASP A 141 3.42 5.76 2.45
C ASP A 141 2.67 5.44 1.14
N PRO A 142 1.66 6.23 0.75
CA PRO A 142 0.86 5.97 -0.45
C PRO A 142 1.71 5.84 -1.71
N ARG A 143 2.80 6.59 -1.81
CA ARG A 143 3.69 6.54 -2.98
C ARG A 143 4.44 5.22 -3.04
N ALA A 144 5.03 4.79 -1.91
CA ALA A 144 5.71 3.50 -1.82
C ALA A 144 4.75 2.33 -2.09
N LEU A 145 3.53 2.38 -1.52
CA LEU A 145 2.52 1.36 -1.77
C LEU A 145 2.13 1.29 -3.25
N TYR A 146 1.83 2.44 -3.87
CA TYR A 146 1.47 2.52 -5.29
C TYR A 146 2.56 1.91 -6.18
N LEU A 147 3.81 2.34 -6.00
CA LEU A 147 4.95 1.84 -6.76
C LEU A 147 5.14 0.32 -6.59
N ALA A 148 4.94 -0.19 -5.38
CA ALA A 148 5.02 -1.62 -5.12
C ALA A 148 3.89 -2.38 -5.83
N CYS A 149 2.65 -1.88 -5.79
CA CYS A 149 1.51 -2.47 -6.50
C CYS A 149 1.74 -2.49 -8.02
N GLU A 150 2.19 -1.37 -8.60
CA GLU A 150 2.51 -1.29 -10.02
C GLU A 150 3.60 -2.31 -10.41
N TYR A 151 4.66 -2.39 -9.60
CA TYR A 151 5.74 -3.34 -9.81
C TYR A 151 5.25 -4.81 -9.75
N LEU A 152 4.45 -5.17 -8.74
CA LEU A 152 3.90 -6.52 -8.60
C LEU A 152 3.02 -6.89 -9.80
N ILE A 153 2.21 -5.97 -10.28
CA ILE A 153 1.30 -6.18 -11.41
C ILE A 153 2.07 -6.32 -12.72
N ALA A 154 3.07 -5.45 -12.95
CA ALA A 154 3.78 -5.42 -14.21
C ALA A 154 4.82 -6.54 -14.36
N THR A 155 5.40 -7.03 -13.26
CA THR A 155 6.40 -8.12 -13.29
C THR A 155 5.82 -9.52 -13.38
N ARG A 156 4.61 -9.74 -12.87
CA ARG A 156 3.95 -11.04 -12.93
C ARG A 156 3.89 -11.65 -14.36
N PRO A 157 3.46 -10.92 -15.41
CA PRO A 157 3.42 -11.49 -16.76
C PRO A 157 4.80 -11.73 -17.37
N SER A 158 5.79 -10.87 -17.09
CA SER A 158 7.13 -10.99 -17.68
C SER A 158 7.95 -12.12 -17.03
N ARG A 159 7.87 -12.27 -15.71
CA ARG A 159 8.62 -13.29 -14.95
C ARG A 159 7.90 -14.62 -14.81
N ARG A 160 6.59 -14.67 -15.10
CA ARG A 160 5.71 -15.83 -14.83
C ARG A 160 5.79 -16.32 -13.38
N THR A 161 6.11 -15.43 -12.46
CA THR A 161 6.22 -15.69 -11.03
C THR A 161 5.36 -14.70 -10.30
N ASP A 162 4.61 -15.19 -9.31
CA ASP A 162 3.86 -14.33 -8.41
C ASP A 162 4.70 -14.02 -7.17
N LEU A 163 5.25 -12.82 -7.12
CA LEU A 163 6.15 -12.41 -6.04
C LEU A 163 5.47 -12.41 -4.66
N ARG A 164 4.14 -12.44 -4.61
CA ARG A 164 3.37 -12.49 -3.37
C ARG A 164 3.47 -13.84 -2.67
N GLU A 165 3.77 -14.90 -3.42
CA GLU A 165 3.99 -16.25 -2.89
C GLU A 165 5.21 -16.33 -1.96
N THR A 166 6.10 -15.33 -1.99
CA THR A 166 7.24 -15.23 -1.05
C THR A 166 6.82 -14.83 0.37
N ALA A 167 5.65 -14.20 0.51
CA ALA A 167 5.12 -13.72 1.80
C ALA A 167 3.57 -13.78 1.82
N PRO A 168 2.96 -14.96 1.65
CA PRO A 168 1.52 -15.09 1.40
C PRO A 168 0.67 -14.57 2.57
N GLN A 169 1.10 -14.81 3.81
CA GLN A 169 0.40 -14.31 5.00
C GLN A 169 0.39 -12.78 5.03
N PHE A 170 1.51 -12.13 4.73
CA PHE A 170 1.61 -10.67 4.67
C PHE A 170 0.66 -10.10 3.63
N PHE A 171 0.71 -10.60 2.39
CA PHE A 171 -0.16 -10.09 1.32
C PHE A 171 -1.65 -10.38 1.55
N SER A 172 -1.99 -11.48 2.25
CA SER A 172 -3.37 -11.76 2.63
C SER A 172 -3.94 -10.75 3.63
N GLN A 173 -3.10 -10.14 4.46
CA GLN A 173 -3.49 -9.19 5.50
C GLN A 173 -3.30 -7.73 5.07
N LEU A 174 -2.43 -7.47 4.10
CA LEU A 174 -2.03 -6.12 3.69
C LEU A 174 -3.21 -5.16 3.37
N PRO A 175 -4.28 -5.56 2.66
CA PRO A 175 -5.42 -4.65 2.43
C PRO A 175 -6.10 -4.19 3.73
N VAL A 176 -6.20 -5.08 4.72
CA VAL A 176 -6.77 -4.80 6.03
C VAL A 176 -5.82 -3.95 6.88
N GLU A 177 -4.52 -4.29 6.90
CA GLU A 177 -3.51 -3.48 7.59
C GLU A 177 -3.44 -2.06 7.02
N PHE A 178 -3.46 -1.91 5.69
CA PHE A 178 -3.51 -0.61 5.04
C PHE A 178 -4.74 0.19 5.48
N LEU A 179 -5.94 -0.40 5.37
CA LEU A 179 -7.18 0.29 5.74
C LEU A 179 -7.21 0.69 7.22
N LEU A 180 -6.74 -0.18 8.12
CA LEU A 180 -6.67 0.12 9.55
C LEU A 180 -5.54 1.10 9.91
N SER A 181 -4.52 1.24 9.06
CA SER A 181 -3.43 2.20 9.25
C SER A 181 -3.81 3.64 8.90
N LEU A 182 -4.93 3.85 8.20
CA LEU A 182 -5.45 5.17 7.90
C LEU A 182 -6.02 5.82 9.15
N HIS A 183 -5.65 7.09 9.37
CA HIS A 183 -6.24 7.92 10.40
C HIS A 183 -7.76 8.14 10.17
N PRO A 184 -8.56 8.43 11.21
CA PRO A 184 -9.99 8.67 11.07
C PRO A 184 -10.37 9.71 10.01
N ASP A 185 -9.61 10.80 9.88
CA ASP A 185 -9.79 11.83 8.85
C ASP A 185 -9.43 11.34 7.44
N GLN A 186 -8.40 10.49 7.30
CA GLN A 186 -8.03 9.88 6.02
C GLN A 186 -9.05 8.83 5.55
N ILE A 187 -9.79 8.21 6.46
CA ILE A 187 -10.87 7.28 6.11
C ILE A 187 -12.05 8.01 5.48
N GLU A 188 -12.34 9.22 5.97
CA GLU A 188 -13.41 10.07 5.46
C GLU A 188 -12.98 10.84 4.20
N HIS A 189 -11.76 11.36 4.21
CA HIS A 189 -11.22 12.27 3.20
C HIS A 189 -9.77 11.91 2.87
N PRO A 190 -9.52 10.75 2.23
CA PRO A 190 -8.17 10.39 1.83
C PRO A 190 -7.62 11.44 0.84
N ASP A 191 -6.32 11.73 0.92
CA ASP A 191 -5.67 12.40 -0.19
C ASP A 191 -5.73 11.51 -1.44
N TRP A 192 -5.64 12.13 -2.62
CA TRP A 192 -5.82 11.42 -3.88
C TRP A 192 -4.82 10.26 -4.04
N LEU A 193 -3.58 10.37 -3.54
CA LEU A 193 -2.59 9.30 -3.73
C LEU A 193 -2.88 8.12 -2.81
N THR A 194 -3.33 8.37 -1.57
CA THR A 194 -3.84 7.32 -0.67
C THR A 194 -5.00 6.55 -1.32
N HIS A 195 -5.96 7.27 -1.90
CA HIS A 195 -7.08 6.65 -2.61
C HIS A 195 -6.63 5.78 -3.80
N ILE A 196 -5.72 6.31 -4.64
CA ILE A 196 -5.20 5.58 -5.80
C ILE A 196 -4.37 4.36 -5.38
N ALA A 197 -3.56 4.46 -4.33
CA ALA A 197 -2.78 3.35 -3.81
C ALA A 197 -3.67 2.20 -3.33
N ALA A 198 -4.83 2.51 -2.73
CA ALA A 198 -5.82 1.53 -2.34
C ALA A 198 -6.43 0.79 -3.53
N LEU A 199 -6.86 1.51 -4.57
CA LEU A 199 -7.40 0.92 -5.79
C LEU A 199 -6.36 0.02 -6.49
N ALA A 200 -5.10 0.48 -6.54
CA ALA A 200 -4.01 -0.31 -7.08
C ALA A 200 -3.76 -1.58 -6.24
N LEU A 201 -3.84 -1.48 -4.90
CA LEU A 201 -3.70 -2.63 -4.00
C LEU A 201 -4.83 -3.66 -4.18
N VAL A 202 -6.08 -3.21 -4.37
CA VAL A 202 -7.19 -4.12 -4.74
C VAL A 202 -6.87 -4.85 -6.05
N ALA A 203 -6.33 -4.14 -7.04
CA ALA A 203 -6.00 -4.73 -8.33
C ALA A 203 -4.85 -5.76 -8.28
N VAL A 204 -4.05 -5.78 -7.21
CA VAL A 204 -3.01 -6.80 -6.99
C VAL A 204 -3.65 -8.18 -6.73
N ASP A 205 -4.70 -8.24 -5.90
CA ASP A 205 -5.52 -9.44 -5.71
C ASP A 205 -7.00 -9.11 -5.47
N PRO A 206 -7.83 -9.07 -6.53
CA PRO A 206 -9.24 -8.78 -6.35
C PRO A 206 -10.02 -9.93 -5.70
N ASN A 207 -9.43 -11.13 -5.59
CA ASN A 207 -10.14 -12.32 -5.07
C ASN A 207 -9.97 -12.51 -3.55
N LEU A 208 -9.07 -11.75 -2.90
CA LEU A 208 -8.91 -11.83 -1.45
C LEU A 208 -10.13 -11.24 -0.73
N GLU A 209 -10.55 -11.89 0.35
CA GLU A 209 -11.59 -11.35 1.24
C GLU A 209 -11.17 -9.98 1.80
N SER A 210 -9.90 -9.82 2.20
CA SER A 210 -9.34 -8.55 2.67
C SER A 210 -9.44 -7.43 1.62
N SER A 211 -9.26 -7.76 0.35
CA SER A 211 -9.44 -6.81 -0.76
C SER A 211 -10.90 -6.40 -0.95
N GLN A 212 -11.88 -7.23 -0.61
CA GLN A 212 -13.30 -6.86 -0.72
C GLN A 212 -13.70 -5.74 0.25
N PHE A 213 -13.11 -5.72 1.45
CA PHE A 213 -13.30 -4.60 2.39
C PHE A 213 -12.66 -3.32 1.87
N LEU A 214 -11.41 -3.42 1.38
CA LEU A 214 -10.71 -2.27 0.82
C LEU A 214 -11.41 -1.72 -0.43
N GLN A 215 -11.91 -2.62 -1.30
CA GLN A 215 -12.70 -2.27 -2.48
C GLN A 215 -13.99 -1.54 -2.10
N ALA A 216 -14.71 -2.04 -1.09
CA ALA A 216 -15.94 -1.40 -0.64
C ALA A 216 -15.69 0.03 -0.18
N TRP A 217 -14.61 0.28 0.58
CA TRP A 217 -14.20 1.64 0.98
C TRP A 217 -13.74 2.48 -0.23
N ALA A 218 -12.90 1.93 -1.09
CA ALA A 218 -12.26 2.67 -2.17
C ALA A 218 -13.24 3.04 -3.30
N ILE A 219 -14.35 2.32 -3.49
CA ILE A 219 -15.29 2.58 -4.58
C ILE A 219 -16.49 3.47 -4.16
N GLU A 220 -16.59 3.85 -2.88
CA GLU A 220 -17.69 4.70 -2.41
C GLU A 220 -17.73 6.04 -3.17
N ASP A 221 -18.94 6.53 -3.44
CA ASP A 221 -19.14 7.76 -4.21
C ASP A 221 -18.47 9.00 -3.60
N ARG A 222 -18.25 9.00 -2.28
CA ARG A 222 -17.55 10.08 -1.56
C ARG A 222 -16.03 10.09 -1.80
N GLN A 223 -15.44 8.94 -2.16
CA GLN A 223 -14.00 8.83 -2.41
C GLN A 223 -13.64 9.04 -3.87
N MET A 224 -14.62 8.96 -4.78
CA MET A 224 -14.41 9.18 -6.21
C MET A 224 -13.87 10.59 -6.50
N LEU A 225 -12.73 10.63 -7.18
CA LEU A 225 -12.11 11.81 -7.74
C LEU A 225 -12.91 12.28 -8.97
N ARG A 226 -13.58 13.42 -8.79
CA ARG A 226 -14.38 14.06 -9.85
C ARG A 226 -13.55 15.01 -10.71
N ASP A 227 -12.56 15.64 -10.10
CA ASP A 227 -11.62 16.55 -10.70
C ASP A 227 -10.26 16.45 -9.99
N GLY A 228 -9.31 17.32 -10.37
CA GLY A 228 -8.01 17.38 -9.71
C GLY A 228 -7.08 16.19 -9.98
N PRO A 229 -5.88 16.19 -9.36
CA PRO A 229 -4.90 15.12 -9.52
C PRO A 229 -5.51 13.75 -9.20
N GLY A 230 -5.05 12.70 -9.90
CA GLY A 230 -5.47 11.33 -9.61
C GLY A 230 -6.61 10.80 -10.47
N VAL A 231 -7.44 11.65 -11.11
CA VAL A 231 -8.60 11.19 -11.92
C VAL A 231 -8.23 10.17 -12.99
N ALA A 232 -7.10 10.36 -13.70
CA ALA A 232 -6.64 9.39 -14.71
C ALA A 232 -6.25 8.04 -14.07
N TYR A 233 -5.64 8.09 -12.89
CA TYR A 233 -5.29 6.89 -12.14
C TYR A 233 -6.53 6.19 -11.58
N GLU A 234 -7.55 6.92 -11.13
CA GLU A 234 -8.80 6.31 -10.69
C GLU A 234 -9.46 5.59 -11.88
N PHE A 235 -9.53 6.23 -13.04
CA PHE A 235 -10.04 5.57 -14.23
C PHE A 235 -9.27 4.29 -14.54
N LEU A 236 -7.93 4.33 -14.49
CA LEU A 236 -7.08 3.16 -14.70
C LEU A 236 -7.35 2.01 -13.71
N TRP A 237 -7.43 2.31 -12.41
CA TRP A 237 -7.40 1.31 -11.34
C TRP A 237 -8.77 0.90 -10.81
N ALA A 238 -9.72 1.82 -10.72
CA ALA A 238 -11.04 1.54 -10.15
C ALA A 238 -11.81 0.55 -11.01
N ASP A 239 -12.18 -0.59 -10.43
CA ASP A 239 -13.03 -1.59 -11.07
C ASP A 239 -14.35 -1.70 -10.28
N PRO A 240 -15.41 -0.98 -10.69
CA PRO A 240 -16.69 -0.99 -9.98
C PRO A 240 -17.46 -2.31 -10.13
N TYR A 241 -16.95 -3.26 -10.93
CA TYR A 241 -17.58 -4.57 -11.14
C TYR A 241 -17.05 -5.63 -10.17
N LEU A 242 -16.03 -5.31 -9.37
CA LEU A 242 -15.53 -6.19 -8.32
C LEU A 242 -16.49 -6.22 -7.12
N PRO A 243 -16.66 -7.38 -6.46
CA PRO A 243 -17.47 -7.46 -5.25
C PRO A 243 -16.81 -6.65 -4.13
N GLY A 244 -17.65 -6.06 -3.27
CA GLY A 244 -17.23 -5.39 -2.05
C GLY A 244 -18.07 -5.86 -0.86
N VAL A 245 -17.43 -5.96 0.30
CA VAL A 245 -18.10 -6.17 1.59
C VAL A 245 -17.88 -4.92 2.40
N GLY A 246 -18.95 -4.34 2.96
CA GLY A 246 -18.85 -3.11 3.75
C GLY A 246 -17.75 -3.20 4.78
N TYR A 247 -16.78 -2.29 4.71
CA TYR A 247 -15.59 -2.29 5.57
C TYR A 247 -15.96 -2.11 7.05
N GLN A 248 -17.17 -1.65 7.35
CA GLN A 248 -17.73 -1.57 8.69
C GLN A 248 -17.91 -2.95 9.35
N ASN A 249 -17.96 -4.03 8.55
CA ASN A 249 -18.00 -5.41 9.03
C ASN A 249 -16.62 -5.99 9.38
N LEU A 250 -15.54 -5.27 9.03
CA LEU A 250 -14.17 -5.66 9.37
C LEU A 250 -13.95 -5.47 10.88
N GLU A 251 -13.23 -6.42 11.50
CA GLU A 251 -12.73 -6.22 12.86
C GLU A 251 -11.89 -4.94 12.90
N PRO A 252 -12.19 -4.00 13.79
CA PRO A 252 -11.55 -2.69 13.76
C PRO A 252 -10.16 -2.74 14.40
N TRP A 253 -9.44 -3.85 14.24
CA TRP A 253 -8.07 -4.02 14.72
C TRP A 253 -7.33 -5.09 13.90
N SER A 254 -6.01 -4.95 13.84
CA SER A 254 -5.10 -5.96 13.31
C SER A 254 -3.83 -5.97 14.15
N TYR A 255 -3.28 -7.15 14.38
CA TYR A 255 -2.00 -7.33 15.07
C TYR A 255 -1.17 -8.32 14.28
N ASP A 256 -0.06 -7.85 13.71
CA ASP A 256 0.80 -8.67 12.86
C ASP A 256 2.02 -9.23 13.63
N PRO A 257 2.64 -10.32 13.16
CA PRO A 257 3.77 -10.96 13.83
C PRO A 257 5.05 -10.10 13.97
N SER A 258 5.16 -9.01 13.22
CA SER A 258 6.26 -8.03 13.31
C SER A 258 6.04 -7.02 14.43
N GLY A 259 4.96 -7.15 15.18
CA GLY A 259 4.64 -6.31 16.33
C GLY A 259 4.04 -4.97 15.98
N ARG A 260 3.25 -4.89 14.89
CA ARG A 260 2.40 -3.71 14.65
C ARG A 260 0.95 -4.05 15.00
N LEU A 261 0.37 -3.17 15.79
CA LEU A 261 -1.04 -3.19 16.15
C LEU A 261 -1.67 -1.91 15.63
N PHE A 262 -2.71 -2.04 14.80
CA PHE A 262 -3.63 -0.97 14.48
C PHE A 262 -4.97 -1.29 15.11
N ALA A 263 -5.62 -0.33 15.75
CA ALA A 263 -6.93 -0.53 16.31
C ALA A 263 -7.75 0.76 16.33
N ARG A 264 -9.06 0.65 16.15
CA ARG A 264 -10.01 1.75 16.23
C ARG A 264 -11.28 1.33 16.94
N ALA A 265 -11.92 2.26 17.65
CA ALA A 265 -13.08 1.94 18.48
C ALA A 265 -14.29 1.53 17.62
N ASN A 266 -14.48 2.22 16.50
CA ASN A 266 -15.45 1.96 15.46
C ASN A 266 -14.99 2.65 14.15
N TRP A 267 -15.82 2.65 13.12
CA TRP A 267 -15.49 3.22 11.81
C TRP A 267 -15.87 4.69 11.62
N ASP A 268 -16.28 5.38 12.69
CA ASP A 268 -16.67 6.79 12.64
C ASP A 268 -15.45 7.72 12.54
N ALA A 269 -15.67 8.93 12.04
CA ALA A 269 -14.64 9.98 11.88
C ALA A 269 -14.01 10.44 13.21
N ASN A 270 -14.74 10.31 14.32
CA ASN A 270 -14.28 10.67 15.67
C ASN A 270 -13.86 9.47 16.52
N ALA A 271 -13.72 8.29 15.90
CA ALA A 271 -13.30 7.08 16.60
C ALA A 271 -11.91 7.27 17.23
N CYS A 272 -11.74 6.80 18.48
CA CYS A 272 -10.40 6.59 19.03
C CYS A 272 -9.67 5.60 18.13
N TRP A 273 -8.55 6.03 17.58
CA TRP A 273 -7.67 5.25 16.71
C TRP A 273 -6.28 5.21 17.34
N ILE A 274 -5.62 4.05 17.27
CA ILE A 274 -4.26 3.85 17.77
C ILE A 274 -3.43 3.03 16.79
N SER A 275 -2.14 3.33 16.75
CA SER A 275 -1.11 2.47 16.20
C SER A 275 -0.02 2.25 17.25
N ILE A 276 0.37 0.99 17.48
CA ILE A 276 1.48 0.62 18.35
C ILE A 276 2.46 -0.20 17.53
N SER A 277 3.73 0.21 17.51
CA SER A 277 4.80 -0.50 16.82
C SER A 277 6.15 -0.26 17.48
N THR A 278 7.21 -0.87 16.95
CA THR A 278 8.59 -0.59 17.34
C THR A 278 9.00 0.88 17.15
N ARG A 279 8.27 1.64 16.33
CA ARG A 279 8.51 3.08 16.12
C ARG A 279 7.87 3.98 17.17
N GLY A 280 6.97 3.43 18.00
CA GLY A 280 6.26 4.16 19.04
C GLY A 280 4.75 3.99 18.96
N ILE A 281 4.06 4.92 19.60
CA ILE A 281 2.59 4.96 19.71
C ILE A 281 2.08 6.19 18.99
N GLU A 282 1.13 6.00 18.09
CA GLU A 282 0.35 7.06 17.46
C GLU A 282 -1.10 6.91 17.93
N GLU A 283 -1.81 8.02 18.14
CA GLU A 283 -3.20 8.01 18.59
C GLU A 283 -3.96 9.24 18.10
N GLN A 284 -5.28 9.09 17.95
CA GLN A 284 -6.19 10.18 17.57
C GLN A 284 -7.56 9.96 18.20
N ASN A 285 -8.20 11.03 18.66
CA ASN A 285 -9.53 11.03 19.29
C ASN A 285 -9.69 10.11 20.51
N CYS A 286 -8.59 9.70 21.15
CA CYS A 286 -8.64 8.83 22.33
C CYS A 286 -8.78 9.63 23.64
N SER A 287 -9.49 9.06 24.61
CA SER A 287 -9.61 9.65 25.95
C SER A 287 -8.24 9.78 26.62
N PRO A 288 -7.91 10.86 27.34
CA PRO A 288 -6.60 11.04 27.98
C PRO A 288 -6.13 9.88 28.87
N ASN A 289 -7.07 9.09 29.41
CA ASN A 289 -6.77 7.97 30.31
C ASN A 289 -6.73 6.60 29.60
N TRP A 290 -6.89 6.53 28.27
CA TRP A 290 -6.93 5.26 27.54
C TRP A 290 -5.66 4.43 27.75
N ARG A 291 -4.50 5.09 27.96
CA ARG A 291 -3.20 4.43 28.18
C ARG A 291 -3.03 3.77 29.55
N ALA A 292 -3.94 4.06 30.48
CA ALA A 292 -3.86 3.62 31.89
C ALA A 292 -4.92 2.59 32.25
N GLN A 293 -5.85 2.28 31.34
CA GLN A 293 -6.98 1.40 31.57
C GLN A 293 -7.12 0.41 30.42
N PRO A 294 -7.73 -0.77 30.65
CA PRO A 294 -8.10 -1.67 29.56
C PRO A 294 -8.96 -0.95 28.51
N ALA A 295 -8.59 -1.06 27.24
CA ALA A 295 -9.33 -0.51 26.11
C ALA A 295 -9.88 -1.64 25.23
N ARG A 296 -11.06 -1.42 24.65
CA ARG A 296 -11.72 -2.40 23.78
C ARG A 296 -11.86 -1.85 22.36
N PHE A 297 -11.45 -2.64 21.38
CA PHE A 297 -11.52 -2.33 19.95
C PHE A 297 -12.16 -3.54 19.23
N GLY A 298 -13.48 -3.51 19.04
CA GLY A 298 -14.22 -4.69 18.57
C GLY A 298 -14.07 -5.88 19.51
N ARG A 299 -13.46 -6.97 19.02
CA ARG A 299 -13.12 -8.17 19.82
C ARG A 299 -11.75 -8.12 20.48
N LEU A 300 -10.94 -7.08 20.27
CA LEU A 300 -9.67 -6.88 20.97
C LEU A 300 -9.90 -6.23 22.35
N ASN A 301 -9.32 -6.82 23.39
CA ASN A 301 -9.07 -6.17 24.67
C ASN A 301 -7.57 -5.88 24.80
N LEU A 302 -7.23 -4.61 24.87
CA LEU A 302 -5.87 -4.13 25.01
C LEU A 302 -5.64 -3.72 26.48
N ILE A 303 -4.83 -4.50 27.21
CA ILE A 303 -4.65 -4.35 28.67
C ILE A 303 -3.26 -3.77 28.96
N PRO A 304 -3.15 -2.54 29.50
CA PRO A 304 -1.86 -1.95 29.81
C PRO A 304 -1.25 -2.60 31.05
N MET A 305 0.01 -3.02 30.96
CA MET A 305 0.79 -3.52 32.09
C MET A 305 1.42 -2.36 32.85
N VAL A 306 0.62 -1.69 33.69
CA VAL A 306 1.06 -0.54 34.50
C VAL A 306 1.61 -0.95 35.87
N ARG A 307 1.23 -2.14 36.36
CA ARG A 307 1.77 -2.75 37.58
C ARG A 307 2.49 -4.04 37.25
N ARG A 308 3.25 -4.54 38.23
CA ARG A 308 3.95 -5.84 38.12
C ARG A 308 2.99 -6.99 37.82
N CYS A 309 1.77 -6.94 38.35
CA CYS A 309 0.72 -7.90 38.06
C CYS A 309 -0.60 -7.17 37.81
N GLU A 310 -1.36 -7.66 36.84
CA GLU A 310 -2.70 -7.21 36.52
C GLU A 310 -3.69 -8.38 36.59
N ASP A 311 -4.90 -8.10 37.06
CA ASP A 311 -6.01 -9.06 37.02
C ASP A 311 -6.64 -9.05 35.63
N LEU A 312 -6.72 -10.21 34.99
CA LEU A 312 -7.40 -10.35 33.71
C LEU A 312 -8.92 -10.28 33.92
N PRO A 313 -9.64 -9.46 33.14
CA PRO A 313 -11.10 -9.55 33.11
C PRO A 313 -11.52 -10.94 32.60
N PRO A 314 -12.76 -11.38 32.85
CA PRO A 314 -13.30 -12.58 32.23
C PRO A 314 -13.15 -12.49 30.70
N ILE A 315 -12.38 -13.41 30.12
CA ILE A 315 -12.12 -13.44 28.67
C ILE A 315 -13.19 -14.28 28.01
N ASP A 316 -13.97 -13.67 27.12
CA ASP A 316 -14.83 -14.41 26.20
C ASP A 316 -13.94 -15.15 25.18
N PRO A 317 -14.17 -16.45 24.91
CA PRO A 317 -13.42 -17.20 23.89
C PRO A 317 -13.38 -16.54 22.50
N ALA A 318 -14.35 -15.69 22.17
CA ALA A 318 -14.38 -14.93 20.93
C ALA A 318 -13.48 -13.68 20.93
N GLN A 319 -12.96 -13.27 22.10
CA GLN A 319 -12.12 -12.08 22.25
C GLN A 319 -10.63 -12.41 22.13
N THR A 320 -9.87 -11.45 21.62
CA THR A 320 -8.40 -11.49 21.67
C THR A 320 -7.92 -10.55 22.76
N VAL A 321 -7.03 -11.02 23.63
CA VAL A 321 -6.39 -10.19 24.66
C VAL A 321 -4.95 -9.94 24.28
N VAL A 322 -4.57 -8.66 24.25
CA VAL A 322 -3.19 -8.22 24.05
C VAL A 322 -2.77 -7.39 25.26
N LEU A 323 -1.70 -7.81 25.90
CA LEU A 323 -1.00 -7.01 26.89
C LEU A 323 -0.08 -6.02 26.16
N TRP A 324 0.04 -4.81 26.70
CA TRP A 324 0.94 -3.80 26.12
C TRP A 324 1.64 -2.97 27.20
N ARG A 325 2.57 -2.12 26.78
CA ARG A 325 3.50 -1.37 27.65
C ARG A 325 4.50 -2.26 28.40
N LEU A 326 4.76 -3.44 27.85
CA LEU A 326 5.85 -4.31 28.30
C LEU A 326 7.17 -3.79 27.73
N LEU A 327 8.29 -4.11 28.39
CA LEU A 327 9.60 -3.93 27.75
C LEU A 327 9.74 -4.96 26.60
N PRO A 328 10.48 -4.65 25.53
CA PRO A 328 10.76 -5.63 24.48
C PRO A 328 11.38 -6.91 25.08
N GLY A 329 10.81 -8.08 24.77
CA GLY A 329 11.25 -9.36 25.32
C GLY A 329 10.89 -9.60 26.80
N GLN A 330 10.14 -8.71 27.45
CA GLN A 330 9.72 -8.89 28.83
C GLN A 330 8.92 -10.18 28.99
N SER A 331 9.41 -11.08 29.84
CA SER A 331 8.70 -12.31 30.18
C SER A 331 7.50 -11.98 31.06
N VAL A 332 6.36 -12.58 30.71
CA VAL A 332 5.09 -12.50 31.42
C VAL A 332 4.63 -13.92 31.73
N THR A 333 4.17 -14.12 32.96
CA THR A 333 3.63 -15.39 33.44
C THR A 333 2.14 -15.28 33.67
N TYR A 334 1.40 -16.31 33.27
CA TYR A 334 -0.05 -16.38 33.43
C TYR A 334 -0.52 -17.84 33.54
N SER A 335 -1.79 -18.06 33.84
CA SER A 335 -2.37 -19.40 33.97
C SER A 335 -3.54 -19.58 33.01
N ASP A 336 -3.67 -20.77 32.42
CA ASP A 336 -4.92 -21.20 31.77
C ASP A 336 -5.83 -21.97 32.74
N GLY A 337 -5.47 -21.96 34.03
CA GLY A 337 -6.05 -22.67 35.17
C GLY A 337 -5.84 -24.19 35.21
N LYS A 338 -5.09 -24.75 34.27
CA LYS A 338 -4.48 -26.08 34.38
C LYS A 338 -2.97 -25.98 34.52
N GLN A 339 -2.35 -25.11 33.73
CA GLN A 339 -0.91 -24.94 33.64
C GLN A 339 -0.54 -23.45 33.71
N ARG A 340 0.70 -23.21 34.18
CA ARG A 340 1.32 -21.89 34.11
C ARG A 340 2.09 -21.78 32.80
N HIS A 341 1.90 -20.68 32.11
CA HIS A 341 2.57 -20.31 30.88
C HIS A 341 3.53 -19.16 31.14
N SER A 342 4.61 -19.10 30.37
CA SER A 342 5.53 -17.97 30.35
C SER A 342 5.84 -17.63 28.90
N GLU A 343 5.53 -16.40 28.51
CA GLU A 343 5.72 -15.89 27.16
C GLU A 343 6.41 -14.53 27.21
N ALA A 344 7.11 -14.18 26.14
CA ALA A 344 7.85 -12.92 26.04
C ALA A 344 7.10 -11.92 25.15
N ALA A 345 7.08 -10.65 25.54
CA ALA A 345 6.59 -9.58 24.69
C ALA A 345 7.42 -9.46 23.41
N ASP A 346 6.79 -9.03 22.32
CA ASP A 346 7.45 -8.76 21.06
C ASP A 346 8.35 -7.51 21.13
N ALA A 347 8.93 -7.13 19.99
CA ALA A 347 9.81 -5.96 19.90
C ALA A 347 9.09 -4.61 20.17
N ALA A 348 7.77 -4.57 20.05
CA ALA A 348 6.94 -3.40 20.34
C ALA A 348 6.40 -3.40 21.78
N GLY A 349 6.72 -4.41 22.59
CA GLY A 349 6.21 -4.53 23.95
C GLY A 349 4.74 -4.98 24.00
N LEU A 350 4.29 -5.72 22.99
CA LEU A 350 2.97 -6.35 22.90
C LEU A 350 3.08 -7.85 23.17
N LEU A 351 2.07 -8.41 23.83
CA LEU A 351 1.95 -9.86 24.03
C LEU A 351 0.50 -10.30 23.87
N ARG A 352 0.22 -11.08 22.83
CA ARG A 352 -1.08 -11.73 22.65
C ARG A 352 -1.17 -12.94 23.59
N LEU A 353 -2.17 -12.96 24.46
CA LEU A 353 -2.42 -14.10 25.35
C LEU A 353 -3.22 -15.19 24.65
N SER A 354 -3.08 -16.43 25.14
CA SER A 354 -3.97 -17.52 24.73
C SER A 354 -5.42 -17.25 25.15
N ALA A 355 -6.38 -17.73 24.36
CA ALA A 355 -7.81 -17.54 24.63
C ALA A 355 -8.27 -18.18 25.96
N SER A 356 -7.49 -19.09 26.53
CA SER A 356 -7.75 -19.74 27.82
C SER A 356 -7.10 -19.04 29.02
N ALA A 357 -6.36 -17.95 28.80
CA ALA A 357 -5.72 -17.20 29.88
C ALA A 357 -6.75 -16.71 30.92
N ARG A 358 -6.42 -16.83 32.21
CA ARG A 358 -7.31 -16.40 33.30
C ARG A 358 -6.55 -16.07 34.58
N GLY A 359 -7.20 -15.28 35.43
CA GLY A 359 -6.65 -14.89 36.72
C GLY A 359 -5.61 -13.77 36.58
N LYS A 360 -4.49 -13.89 37.29
CA LYS A 360 -3.43 -12.88 37.30
C LYS A 360 -2.38 -13.13 36.23
N VAL A 361 -1.99 -12.04 35.58
CA VAL A 361 -0.84 -11.93 34.68
C VAL A 361 0.24 -11.15 35.43
N CYS A 362 1.49 -11.65 35.43
CA CYS A 362 2.59 -11.02 36.15
C CYS A 362 3.86 -10.95 35.30
N MET A 363 4.54 -9.80 35.30
CA MET A 363 5.88 -9.68 34.74
C MET A 363 6.88 -10.47 35.59
N SER A 364 7.68 -11.30 34.92
CA SER A 364 8.83 -11.98 35.52
C SER A 364 9.86 -10.92 35.94
N SER A 365 10.40 -11.07 37.15
CA SER A 365 11.48 -10.22 37.68
C SER A 365 12.79 -10.37 36.94
#